data_AF-A0A1A9BQL6-F1
#
_entry.id   AF-A0A1A9BQL6-F1
#
_cell.length_a   1.000
_cell.length_b   1.000
_cell.length_c   1.000
_cell.angle_alpha   90.00
_cell.angle_beta   90.00
_cell.angle_gamma   90.00
#
_symmetry.space_group_name_H-M   'P 1'
#
loop_
_entity.id
_entity.type
_entity.pdbx_description
1 polymer ?
#
loop_
_entity_poly.entity_id
_entity_poly.type
_entity_poly.pdbx_seq_one_letter_code
_entity_poly.pdbx_strand_id
1 'polypeptide(L)'
;MVDNVRRADVRRREPPTVRRHSEWTGETPGKCRDKRGVAVSQVLYGERSWNPLARVVELTETGLRRGGRITPLYELNLVAMADAYLRGQWLGGGGAERALEVLPEGPGHVPVTRVTGTSKPLKVRDAAEFAHRLGELAVRLSGGPEAVAAHAQRARAEGVPLWMARRFAHGPAGPIAVAVDRHLVRVDVWGPHAPVVRIRAPYGFTGAYSESSQGLRMHVGEVPAQLVLQGRKRKSKRYVEVSLPGQRWVLKRENADSSRLLRDDRPVALLVRPEGPVEPEPGSVLRPLTPVHCESGDPLDAVMAHAFAAAFGLGDTTGRARFRARKRRTDSGGEPVAVDEWWDRPWFSNIGFGSDDNESGGADGWGSDGGDGGDSGGDSGGWGGDGGGGGDGGGGGGGD
;
A
#
# COMPACT_ATOMS: atom_id res chain seq x y z
N MET A 1 -56.34 52.59 -42.69
CA MET A 1 -57.27 51.67 -41.98
C MET A 1 -56.46 50.42 -41.64
N VAL A 2 -55.96 50.29 -40.40
CA VAL A 2 -56.44 49.36 -39.33
C VAL A 2 -56.70 47.95 -39.88
N ASP A 3 -56.06 46.86 -39.45
CA ASP A 3 -55.76 46.30 -38.11
C ASP A 3 -54.76 45.11 -38.32
N ASN A 4 -54.17 44.36 -37.39
CA ASN A 4 -53.74 44.46 -35.99
C ASN A 4 -53.29 43.02 -35.58
N VAL A 5 -52.42 42.92 -34.56
CA VAL A 5 -52.14 41.78 -33.68
C VAL A 5 -51.52 40.44 -34.22
N ARG A 6 -50.27 40.11 -33.85
CA ARG A 6 -49.89 39.32 -32.64
C ARG A 6 -48.40 38.93 -32.63
N ARG A 7 -47.70 39.41 -31.59
CA ARG A 7 -46.41 38.90 -31.09
C ARG A 7 -46.61 37.50 -30.50
N ALA A 8 -45.63 36.61 -30.68
CA ALA A 8 -45.38 35.49 -29.78
C ALA A 8 -43.88 35.37 -29.51
N ASP A 9 -43.58 35.48 -28.23
CA ASP A 9 -42.29 35.51 -27.54
C ASP A 9 -41.84 34.06 -27.29
N VAL A 10 -40.71 33.61 -27.87
CA VAL A 10 -40.16 32.27 -27.62
C VAL A 10 -39.02 32.39 -26.61
N ARG A 11 -39.39 32.29 -25.34
CA ARG A 11 -38.44 32.15 -24.22
C ARG A 11 -37.86 30.74 -24.19
N ARG A 12 -36.53 30.69 -24.12
CA ARG A 12 -35.71 29.52 -23.77
C ARG A 12 -36.22 28.91 -22.45
N ARG A 13 -36.49 27.60 -22.45
CA ARG A 13 -36.72 26.80 -21.25
C ARG A 13 -35.51 25.89 -21.04
N GLU A 14 -34.84 26.07 -19.92
CA GLU A 14 -33.84 25.16 -19.36
C GLU A 14 -34.51 23.83 -18.93
N PRO A 15 -33.80 22.69 -18.99
CA PRO A 15 -34.30 21.42 -18.48
C PRO A 15 -34.19 21.32 -16.95
N PRO A 16 -35.12 20.61 -16.28
CA PRO A 16 -35.26 20.61 -14.84
C PRO A 16 -34.27 19.67 -14.12
N THR A 17 -33.70 20.20 -13.03
CA THR A 17 -33.07 19.50 -11.91
C THR A 17 -33.95 18.38 -11.35
N VAL A 18 -33.41 17.16 -11.33
CA VAL A 18 -34.01 15.99 -10.67
C VAL A 18 -33.91 16.16 -9.15
N ARG A 19 -35.06 16.41 -8.52
CA ARG A 19 -35.24 16.42 -7.07
C ARG A 19 -35.14 14.99 -6.52
N ARG A 20 -34.36 14.84 -5.45
CA ARG A 20 -34.34 13.67 -4.56
C ARG A 20 -35.69 13.56 -3.85
N HIS A 21 -36.31 12.38 -3.90
CA HIS A 21 -37.34 11.94 -2.97
C HIS A 21 -37.02 10.53 -2.49
N SER A 22 -36.79 10.39 -1.19
CA SER A 22 -37.30 9.29 -0.36
C SER A 22 -36.93 9.60 1.09
N GLU A 23 -37.76 10.44 1.71
CA GLU A 23 -37.97 10.41 3.15
C GLU A 23 -38.63 9.07 3.47
N TRP A 24 -37.93 8.22 4.23
CA TRP A 24 -38.49 7.02 4.82
C TRP A 24 -38.79 7.34 6.28
N THR A 25 -40.07 7.52 6.58
CA THR A 25 -40.62 7.72 7.92
C THR A 25 -40.41 6.46 8.75
N GLY A 26 -39.95 6.66 9.99
CA GLY A 26 -39.60 5.58 10.89
C GLY A 26 -40.80 4.81 11.42
N GLU A 27 -40.58 3.52 11.59
CA GLU A 27 -41.21 2.70 12.62
C GLU A 27 -40.21 1.58 12.99
N THR A 28 -39.98 1.40 14.29
CA THR A 28 -38.93 0.53 14.85
C THR A 28 -39.60 -0.70 15.45
N PRO A 29 -39.06 -1.93 15.27
CA PRO A 29 -39.31 -3.00 16.22
C PRO A 29 -38.05 -3.36 17.02
N GLY A 30 -38.17 -3.26 18.35
CA GLY A 30 -37.51 -4.18 19.28
C GLY A 30 -36.02 -3.98 19.61
N LYS A 31 -35.60 -2.79 20.07
CA LYS A 31 -34.33 -2.66 20.81
C LYS A 31 -34.54 -3.01 22.28
N CYS A 32 -34.02 -4.15 22.73
CA CYS A 32 -33.76 -4.36 24.16
C CYS A 32 -32.67 -3.37 24.61
N ARG A 33 -33.08 -2.30 25.29
CA ARG A 33 -32.20 -1.29 25.88
C ARG A 33 -31.81 -1.72 27.30
N ASP A 34 -30.51 -1.92 27.55
CA ASP A 34 -29.95 -1.86 28.90
C ASP A 34 -29.71 -0.39 29.30
N LYS A 35 -29.72 -0.10 30.61
CA LYS A 35 -29.84 1.23 31.24
C LYS A 35 -28.61 2.15 31.09
N ARG A 36 -27.74 1.89 30.12
CA ARG A 36 -26.62 2.77 29.74
C ARG A 36 -26.57 2.79 28.22
N GLY A 37 -26.96 3.90 27.60
CA GLY A 37 -27.23 4.03 26.16
C GLY A 37 -26.03 3.87 25.22
N VAL A 38 -25.39 2.70 25.24
CA VAL A 38 -24.41 2.24 24.26
C VAL A 38 -25.09 1.18 23.40
N ALA A 39 -25.13 1.36 22.09
CA ALA A 39 -25.56 0.30 21.19
C ALA A 39 -24.60 -0.89 21.36
N VAL A 40 -25.10 -2.02 21.86
CA VAL A 40 -24.31 -3.24 22.03
C VAL A 40 -24.05 -3.79 20.63
N SER A 41 -22.83 -3.62 20.12
CA SER A 41 -22.39 -4.27 18.88
C SER A 41 -22.38 -5.79 19.11
N GLN A 42 -22.97 -6.56 18.19
CA GLN A 42 -23.02 -8.01 18.31
C GLN A 42 -21.60 -8.60 18.21
N VAL A 43 -21.23 -9.43 19.19
CA VAL A 43 -19.98 -10.20 19.17
C VAL A 43 -20.17 -11.40 18.24
N LEU A 44 -19.33 -11.48 17.21
CA LEU A 44 -19.35 -12.52 16.17
C LEU A 44 -18.34 -13.65 16.46
N TYR A 45 -17.25 -13.30 17.13
CA TYR A 45 -16.25 -14.22 17.69
C TYR A 45 -15.67 -13.57 18.95
N GLY A 46 -15.48 -14.34 20.02
CA GLY A 46 -14.97 -13.79 21.27
C GLY A 46 -14.29 -14.83 22.15
N GLU A 47 -13.01 -14.60 22.46
CA GLU A 47 -12.25 -15.48 23.32
C GLU A 47 -12.49 -15.16 24.80
N ARG A 48 -12.77 -16.19 25.60
CA ARG A 48 -12.95 -16.06 27.05
C ARG A 48 -11.66 -16.36 27.80
N SER A 49 -11.23 -15.47 28.68
CA SER A 49 -10.07 -15.70 29.55
C SER A 49 -10.38 -15.28 30.97
N TRP A 50 -10.01 -16.14 31.93
CA TRP A 50 -10.02 -15.81 33.36
C TRP A 50 -8.84 -14.93 33.76
N ASN A 51 -7.79 -14.88 32.93
CA ASN A 51 -6.67 -13.95 33.11
C ASN A 51 -7.00 -12.58 32.48
N PRO A 52 -7.10 -11.50 33.27
CA PRO A 52 -7.42 -10.16 32.79
C PRO A 52 -6.33 -9.54 31.90
N LEU A 53 -5.11 -10.06 31.94
CA LEU A 53 -4.00 -9.63 31.08
C LEU A 53 -3.89 -10.42 29.78
N ALA A 54 -4.76 -11.42 29.57
CA ALA A 54 -4.74 -12.20 28.35
C ALA A 54 -5.10 -11.30 27.16
N ARG A 55 -4.26 -11.35 26.12
CA ARG A 55 -4.54 -10.70 24.84
C ARG A 55 -5.56 -11.52 24.07
N VAL A 56 -6.82 -11.44 24.51
CA VAL A 56 -7.96 -12.08 23.84
C VAL A 56 -8.30 -11.38 22.54
N VAL A 57 -8.78 -12.16 21.58
CA VAL A 57 -9.34 -11.67 20.32
C VAL A 57 -10.86 -11.62 20.40
N GLU A 58 -11.43 -10.53 19.89
CA GLU A 58 -12.87 -10.37 19.75
C GLU A 58 -13.16 -9.68 18.41
N LEU A 59 -14.10 -10.24 17.66
CA LEU A 59 -14.62 -9.69 16.42
C LEU A 59 -16.06 -9.25 16.64
N THR A 60 -16.36 -8.01 16.30
CA THR A 60 -17.70 -7.45 16.31
C THR A 60 -18.04 -6.90 14.93
N GLU A 61 -19.27 -6.41 14.77
CA GLU A 61 -19.68 -5.70 13.54
C GLU A 61 -18.99 -4.34 13.33
N THR A 62 -18.29 -3.82 14.35
CA THR A 62 -17.65 -2.50 14.30
C THR A 62 -16.13 -2.56 14.29
N GLY A 63 -15.53 -3.64 14.78
CA GLY A 63 -14.08 -3.75 14.82
C GLY A 63 -13.54 -5.13 15.21
N LEU A 64 -12.23 -5.24 15.06
CA LEU A 64 -11.43 -6.34 15.54
C LEU A 64 -10.62 -5.89 16.74
N ARG A 65 -10.88 -6.47 17.91
CA ARG A 65 -10.16 -6.19 19.15
C ARG A 65 -9.11 -7.27 19.39
N ARG A 66 -7.90 -6.85 19.76
CA ARG A 66 -6.79 -7.71 20.16
C ARG A 66 -6.16 -7.14 21.42
N GLY A 67 -6.42 -7.77 22.57
CA GLY A 67 -6.03 -7.23 23.87
C GLY A 67 -6.66 -5.84 24.09
N GLY A 68 -5.83 -4.82 24.35
CA GLY A 68 -6.27 -3.44 24.55
C GLY A 68 -6.44 -2.61 23.28
N ARG A 69 -6.17 -3.17 22.10
CA ARG A 69 -6.24 -2.44 20.82
C ARG A 69 -7.47 -2.83 20.01
N ILE A 70 -8.14 -1.85 19.44
CA ILE A 70 -9.27 -2.04 18.51
C ILE A 70 -8.84 -1.53 17.15
N THR A 71 -9.01 -2.36 16.12
CA THR A 71 -8.86 -2.00 14.71
C THR A 71 -10.26 -1.90 14.10
N PRO A 72 -10.70 -0.70 13.68
CA PRO A 72 -11.97 -0.55 12.96
C PRO A 72 -12.01 -1.39 11.68
N LEU A 73 -13.19 -1.90 11.31
CA LEU A 73 -13.32 -2.76 10.13
C LEU A 73 -13.00 -2.03 8.82
N TYR A 74 -13.18 -0.71 8.74
CA TYR A 74 -12.82 0.08 7.55
C TYR A 74 -11.31 0.15 7.32
N GLU A 75 -10.49 -0.15 8.33
CA GLU A 75 -9.04 -0.26 8.17
C GLU A 75 -8.61 -1.64 7.64
N LEU A 76 -9.52 -2.61 7.60
CA LEU A 76 -9.28 -3.95 7.07
C LEU A 76 -9.62 -4.02 5.57
N ASN A 77 -8.84 -4.77 4.80
CA ASN A 77 -9.16 -5.03 3.40
C ASN A 77 -10.20 -6.16 3.30
N LEU A 78 -11.43 -5.85 3.72
CA LEU A 78 -12.53 -6.81 3.74
C LEU A 78 -12.82 -7.38 2.36
N VAL A 79 -12.76 -6.56 1.30
CA VAL A 79 -13.06 -7.03 -0.06
C VAL A 79 -12.06 -8.09 -0.51
N ALA A 80 -10.76 -7.92 -0.22
CA ALA A 80 -9.75 -8.92 -0.56
C ALA A 80 -9.89 -10.21 0.25
N MET A 81 -10.19 -10.11 1.55
CA MET A 81 -10.42 -11.30 2.39
C MET A 81 -11.71 -12.02 2.00
N ALA A 82 -12.76 -11.29 1.63
CA ALA A 82 -14.02 -11.85 1.13
C ALA A 82 -13.84 -12.61 -0.19
N ASP A 83 -13.06 -12.07 -1.13
CA ASP A 83 -12.76 -12.76 -2.39
C ASP A 83 -12.03 -14.10 -2.16
N ALA A 84 -11.01 -14.11 -1.29
CA ALA A 84 -10.31 -15.34 -0.92
C ALA A 84 -11.26 -16.34 -0.26
N TYR A 85 -12.05 -15.87 0.73
CA TYR A 85 -13.00 -16.69 1.47
C TYR A 85 -14.03 -17.37 0.55
N LEU A 86 -14.61 -16.62 -0.40
CA LEU A 86 -15.58 -17.17 -1.36
C LEU A 86 -14.97 -18.21 -2.31
N ARG A 87 -13.64 -18.23 -2.48
CA ARG A 87 -12.91 -19.25 -3.24
C ARG A 87 -12.46 -20.44 -2.39
N GLY A 88 -12.90 -20.52 -1.13
CA GLY A 88 -12.46 -21.54 -0.18
C GLY A 88 -11.00 -21.37 0.26
N GLN A 89 -10.48 -20.15 0.18
CA GLN A 89 -9.11 -19.79 0.55
C GLN A 89 -9.10 -18.75 1.67
N TRP A 90 -7.94 -18.58 2.30
CA TRP A 90 -7.68 -17.48 3.22
C TRP A 90 -6.42 -16.71 2.82
N LEU A 91 -6.55 -15.38 2.81
CA LEU A 91 -5.52 -14.44 2.40
C LEU A 91 -4.47 -14.25 3.50
N GLY A 92 -3.20 -14.48 3.15
CA GLY A 92 -2.02 -14.31 4.00
C GLY A 92 -1.09 -13.18 3.56
N GLY A 93 0.13 -13.21 4.11
CA GLY A 93 1.18 -12.24 3.78
C GLY A 93 1.51 -12.16 2.29
N GLY A 94 1.53 -10.94 1.75
CA GLY A 94 1.93 -10.66 0.36
C GLY A 94 1.04 -11.28 -0.71
N GLY A 95 -0.21 -11.58 -0.37
CA GLY A 95 -1.16 -12.21 -1.28
C GLY A 95 -1.03 -13.73 -1.37
N ALA A 96 -0.21 -14.37 -0.52
CA ALA A 96 -0.22 -15.82 -0.41
C ALA A 96 -1.60 -16.29 0.06
N GLU A 97 -2.04 -17.46 -0.40
CA GLU A 97 -3.34 -18.02 -0.05
C GLU A 97 -3.19 -19.47 0.41
N ARG A 98 -4.03 -19.87 1.38
CA ARG A 98 -4.13 -21.25 1.85
C ARG A 98 -5.58 -21.68 1.85
N ALA A 99 -5.82 -22.96 1.60
CA ALA A 99 -7.16 -23.52 1.65
C ALA A 99 -7.75 -23.34 3.07
N LEU A 100 -9.00 -22.88 3.12
CA LEU A 100 -9.68 -22.57 4.38
C LEU A 100 -9.83 -23.81 5.27
N GLU A 101 -10.01 -24.99 4.66
CA GLU A 101 -10.13 -26.30 5.32
C GLU A 101 -8.84 -26.76 6.03
N VAL A 102 -7.68 -26.19 5.69
CA VAL A 102 -6.40 -26.54 6.31
C VAL A 102 -6.15 -25.73 7.60
N LEU A 103 -6.99 -24.72 7.88
CA LEU A 103 -6.90 -23.97 9.13
C LEU A 103 -7.30 -24.86 10.31
N PRO A 104 -6.56 -24.81 11.44
CA PRO A 104 -6.83 -25.69 12.56
C PRO A 104 -8.16 -25.34 13.24
N GLU A 105 -8.92 -26.38 13.59
CA GLU A 105 -10.07 -26.35 14.52
C GLU A 105 -9.57 -26.19 15.97
N GLY A 106 -8.84 -25.11 16.22
CA GLY A 106 -8.14 -24.86 17.48
C GLY A 106 -7.13 -23.73 17.36
N PRO A 107 -6.19 -23.62 18.33
CA PRO A 107 -5.30 -22.48 18.38
C PRO A 107 -4.41 -22.38 17.15
N GLY A 108 -4.38 -21.21 16.52
CA GLY A 108 -3.64 -21.00 15.29
C GLY A 108 -3.40 -19.53 14.97
N HIS A 109 -2.79 -19.29 13.81
CA HIS A 109 -2.57 -17.96 13.28
C HIS A 109 -3.47 -17.74 12.07
N VAL A 110 -4.24 -16.66 12.10
CA VAL A 110 -5.06 -16.21 10.96
C VAL A 110 -4.56 -14.84 10.54
N PRO A 111 -3.94 -14.70 9.35
CA PRO A 111 -3.51 -13.41 8.84
C PRO A 111 -4.71 -12.49 8.63
N VAL A 112 -4.55 -11.23 9.03
CA VAL A 112 -5.54 -10.17 8.81
C VAL A 112 -4.88 -9.08 7.97
N THR A 113 -5.49 -8.77 6.84
CA THR A 113 -4.96 -7.80 5.87
C THR A 113 -5.66 -6.45 6.03
N ARG A 114 -4.87 -5.38 6.11
CA ARG A 114 -5.34 -3.98 6.18
C ARG A 114 -5.52 -3.39 4.79
N VAL A 115 -6.29 -2.30 4.68
CA VAL A 115 -6.49 -1.58 3.40
C VAL A 115 -5.19 -1.03 2.80
N THR A 116 -4.11 -0.96 3.60
CA THR A 116 -2.74 -0.66 3.16
C THR A 116 -2.07 -1.82 2.42
N GLY A 117 -2.68 -3.00 2.37
CA GLY A 117 -2.06 -4.24 1.90
C GLY A 117 -1.07 -4.87 2.89
N THR A 118 -0.90 -4.27 4.06
CA THR A 118 -0.15 -4.90 5.16
C THR A 118 -0.95 -6.07 5.71
N SER A 119 -0.30 -7.21 5.95
CA SER A 119 -0.93 -8.38 6.58
C SER A 119 -0.18 -8.77 7.85
N LYS A 120 -0.90 -9.08 8.92
CA LYS A 120 -0.31 -9.57 10.17
C LYS A 120 -1.00 -10.83 10.66
N PRO A 121 -0.26 -11.87 11.06
CA PRO A 121 -0.84 -13.04 11.70
C PRO A 121 -1.46 -12.66 13.04
N LEU A 122 -2.73 -13.00 13.22
CA LEU A 122 -3.43 -12.90 14.50
C LEU A 122 -3.44 -14.29 15.15
N LYS A 123 -2.88 -14.39 16.36
CA LYS A 123 -3.00 -15.61 17.16
C LYS A 123 -4.41 -15.66 17.76
N VAL A 124 -5.14 -16.70 17.43
CA VAL A 124 -6.51 -16.97 17.89
C VAL A 124 -6.62 -18.36 18.49
N ARG A 125 -7.61 -18.58 19.34
CA ARG A 125 -7.88 -19.87 19.98
C ARG A 125 -8.63 -20.86 19.12
N ASP A 126 -9.41 -20.37 18.15
CA ASP A 126 -10.02 -21.18 17.10
C ASP A 126 -9.81 -20.47 15.76
N ALA A 127 -8.85 -20.97 14.98
CA ALA A 127 -8.46 -20.35 13.72
C ALA A 127 -9.50 -20.55 12.63
N ALA A 128 -10.04 -21.76 12.52
CA ALA A 128 -11.07 -22.09 11.55
C ALA A 128 -12.35 -21.27 11.81
N GLU A 129 -12.84 -21.21 13.05
CA GLU A 129 -14.04 -20.43 13.39
C GLU A 129 -13.80 -18.93 13.15
N PHE A 130 -12.69 -18.38 13.63
CA PHE A 130 -12.38 -16.96 13.44
C PHE A 130 -12.34 -16.57 11.97
N ALA A 131 -11.66 -17.35 11.13
CA ALA A 131 -11.56 -17.09 9.69
C ALA A 131 -12.94 -17.15 9.01
N HIS A 132 -13.78 -18.12 9.34
CA HIS A 132 -15.16 -18.19 8.83
C HIS A 132 -15.98 -16.96 9.23
N ARG A 133 -15.99 -16.59 10.52
CA ARG A 133 -16.76 -15.44 11.00
C ARG A 133 -16.31 -14.13 10.38
N LEU A 134 -15.01 -13.92 10.23
CA LEU A 134 -14.48 -12.75 9.55
C LEU A 134 -14.78 -12.77 8.04
N GLY A 135 -14.71 -13.93 7.40
CA GLY A 135 -15.06 -14.11 5.99
C GLY A 135 -16.53 -13.79 5.70
N GLU A 136 -17.46 -14.36 6.47
CA GLU A 136 -18.90 -14.07 6.38
C GLU A 136 -19.19 -12.58 6.57
N LEU A 137 -18.58 -11.97 7.59
CA LEU A 137 -18.69 -10.54 7.84
C LEU A 137 -18.14 -9.71 6.68
N ALA A 138 -16.96 -10.08 6.16
CA ALA A 138 -16.31 -9.38 5.06
C ALA A 138 -17.15 -9.43 3.78
N VAL A 139 -17.76 -10.57 3.44
CA VAL A 139 -18.69 -10.69 2.31
C VAL A 139 -19.88 -9.76 2.48
N ARG A 140 -20.53 -9.78 3.65
CA ARG A 140 -21.71 -8.94 3.94
C ARG A 140 -21.37 -7.45 3.84
N LEU A 141 -20.29 -7.01 4.48
CA LEU A 141 -19.88 -5.60 4.48
C LEU A 141 -19.30 -5.12 3.14
N SER A 142 -18.86 -6.03 2.29
CA SER A 142 -18.43 -5.73 0.92
C SER A 142 -19.60 -5.66 -0.09
N GLY A 143 -20.85 -5.79 0.37
CA GLY A 143 -22.03 -5.74 -0.49
C GLY A 143 -22.49 -7.09 -1.04
N GLY A 144 -22.00 -8.20 -0.49
CA GLY A 144 -22.36 -9.57 -0.89
C GLY A 144 -21.47 -10.16 -1.99
N PRO A 145 -21.70 -11.44 -2.37
CA PRO A 145 -20.82 -12.17 -3.28
C PRO A 145 -20.67 -11.54 -4.67
N GLU A 146 -21.74 -10.98 -5.23
CA GLU A 146 -21.72 -10.34 -6.55
C GLU A 146 -20.86 -9.07 -6.56
N ALA A 147 -20.96 -8.25 -5.52
CA ALA A 147 -20.13 -7.05 -5.38
C ALA A 147 -18.64 -7.43 -5.26
N VAL A 148 -18.33 -8.45 -4.45
CA VAL A 148 -16.96 -8.98 -4.32
C VAL A 148 -16.44 -9.49 -5.67
N ALA A 149 -17.25 -10.25 -6.42
CA ALA A 149 -16.88 -10.73 -7.74
C ALA A 149 -16.61 -9.58 -8.73
N ALA A 150 -17.40 -8.50 -8.70
CA ALA A 150 -17.17 -7.31 -9.52
C ALA A 150 -15.84 -6.61 -9.17
N HIS A 151 -15.51 -6.52 -7.87
CA HIS A 151 -14.21 -6.01 -7.42
C HIS A 151 -13.06 -6.91 -7.88
N ALA A 152 -13.22 -8.23 -7.80
CA ALA A 152 -12.21 -9.19 -8.26
C ALA A 152 -12.01 -9.12 -9.78
N GLN A 153 -13.09 -8.97 -10.56
CA GLN A 153 -13.01 -8.80 -12.00
C GLN A 153 -12.28 -7.51 -12.37
N ARG A 154 -12.56 -6.39 -11.67
CA ARG A 154 -11.84 -5.13 -11.85
C ARG A 154 -10.35 -5.29 -11.55
N ALA A 155 -10.00 -5.92 -10.43
CA ALA A 155 -8.62 -6.19 -10.06
C ALA A 155 -7.87 -7.02 -11.13
N ARG A 156 -8.54 -8.02 -11.73
CA ARG A 156 -8.00 -8.80 -12.85
C ARG A 156 -7.80 -7.94 -14.11
N ALA A 157 -8.76 -7.10 -14.46
CA ALA A 157 -8.64 -6.19 -15.61
C ALA A 157 -7.51 -5.16 -15.43
N GLU A 158 -7.28 -4.70 -14.21
CA GLU A 158 -6.15 -3.82 -13.85
C GLU A 158 -4.80 -4.58 -13.85
N GLY A 159 -4.82 -5.90 -13.69
CA GLY A 159 -3.62 -6.71 -13.45
C GLY A 159 -2.99 -6.46 -12.08
N VAL A 160 -3.76 -5.92 -11.12
CA VAL A 160 -3.31 -5.58 -9.77
C VAL A 160 -4.10 -6.41 -8.75
N PRO A 161 -3.45 -7.22 -7.90
CA PRO A 161 -4.13 -8.03 -6.89
C PRO A 161 -4.99 -7.18 -5.94
N LEU A 162 -6.18 -7.65 -5.59
CA LEU A 162 -7.16 -6.92 -4.78
C LEU A 162 -6.65 -6.53 -3.38
N TRP A 163 -5.72 -7.32 -2.83
CA TRP A 163 -5.12 -7.04 -1.52
C TRP A 163 -4.19 -5.81 -1.52
N MET A 164 -3.66 -5.40 -2.68
CA MET A 164 -2.79 -4.21 -2.78
C MET A 164 -3.62 -2.92 -2.74
N ALA A 165 -3.17 -1.92 -2.00
CA ALA A 165 -3.89 -0.64 -1.96
C ALA A 165 -3.78 0.12 -3.30
N ARG A 166 -4.90 0.71 -3.73
CA ARG A 166 -4.93 1.72 -4.79
C ARG A 166 -4.94 3.10 -4.16
N ARG A 167 -4.03 3.96 -4.58
CA ARG A 167 -4.05 5.40 -4.27
C ARG A 167 -4.28 6.16 -5.56
N PHE A 168 -4.99 7.28 -5.47
CA PHE A 168 -5.41 8.05 -6.64
C PHE A 168 -4.81 9.45 -6.62
N ALA A 169 -4.48 9.94 -7.81
CA ALA A 169 -4.07 11.32 -8.06
C ALA A 169 -4.85 11.87 -9.27
N HIS A 170 -4.89 13.19 -9.40
CA HIS A 170 -5.46 13.83 -10.59
C HIS A 170 -4.48 13.76 -11.75
N GLY A 171 -4.98 13.38 -12.93
CA GLY A 171 -4.24 13.43 -14.19
C GLY A 171 -4.99 14.23 -15.25
N PRO A 172 -4.32 14.60 -16.36
CA PRO A 172 -4.89 15.43 -17.42
C PRO A 172 -6.11 14.80 -18.11
N ALA A 173 -6.20 13.47 -18.13
CA ALA A 173 -7.31 12.72 -18.74
C ALA A 173 -8.23 12.03 -17.73
N GLY A 174 -8.06 12.30 -16.43
CA GLY A 174 -8.82 11.68 -15.35
C GLY A 174 -7.93 11.11 -14.24
N PRO A 175 -8.52 10.39 -13.26
CA PRO A 175 -7.79 9.85 -12.13
C PRO A 175 -6.69 8.87 -12.54
N ILE A 176 -5.49 9.04 -11.96
CA ILE A 176 -4.36 8.13 -12.09
C ILE A 176 -4.30 7.29 -10.82
N ALA A 177 -4.32 5.98 -10.99
CA ALA A 177 -4.20 5.01 -9.91
C ALA A 177 -2.76 4.54 -9.77
N VAL A 178 -2.30 4.40 -8.52
CA VAL A 178 -0.96 3.97 -8.15
C VAL A 178 -1.08 2.87 -7.09
N ALA A 179 -0.56 1.68 -7.41
CA ALA A 179 -0.41 0.58 -6.46
C ALA A 179 1.08 0.29 -6.24
N VAL A 180 1.48 0.11 -4.99
CA VAL A 180 2.88 -0.11 -4.61
C VAL A 180 2.95 -1.21 -3.56
N ASP A 181 3.85 -2.15 -3.75
CA ASP A 181 4.32 -3.04 -2.69
C ASP A 181 5.85 -2.98 -2.66
N ARG A 182 6.39 -2.46 -1.55
CA ARG A 182 7.83 -2.24 -1.40
C ARG A 182 8.59 -3.55 -1.19
N HIS A 183 7.94 -4.56 -0.62
CA HIS A 183 8.53 -5.84 -0.30
C HIS A 183 8.66 -6.73 -1.55
N LEU A 184 7.69 -6.67 -2.47
CA LEU A 184 7.73 -7.29 -3.80
C LEU A 184 8.50 -6.49 -4.83
N VAL A 185 8.93 -5.27 -4.49
CA VAL A 185 9.55 -4.33 -5.43
C VAL A 185 8.63 -4.14 -6.65
N ARG A 186 7.38 -3.78 -6.36
CA ARG A 186 6.29 -3.72 -7.33
C ARG A 186 5.67 -2.34 -7.32
N VAL A 187 5.57 -1.73 -8.50
CA VAL A 187 4.80 -0.50 -8.75
C VAL A 187 3.95 -0.70 -9.99
N ASP A 188 2.67 -0.37 -9.90
CA ASP A 188 1.73 -0.32 -11.01
C ASP A 188 1.09 1.06 -11.04
N VAL A 189 1.13 1.72 -12.19
CA VAL A 189 0.48 3.02 -12.41
C VAL A 189 -0.34 2.97 -13.68
N TRP A 190 -1.60 3.36 -13.60
CA TRP A 190 -2.51 3.37 -14.74
C TRP A 190 -3.49 4.54 -14.66
N GLY A 191 -3.99 4.96 -15.82
CA GLY A 191 -4.98 6.01 -15.95
C GLY A 191 -5.64 5.96 -17.33
N PRO A 192 -6.70 6.74 -17.55
CA PRO A 192 -7.39 6.80 -18.83
C PRO A 192 -6.43 7.19 -19.97
N HIS A 193 -6.60 6.56 -21.13
CA HIS A 193 -5.89 6.89 -22.38
C HIS A 193 -4.36 6.76 -22.34
N ALA A 194 -3.80 6.09 -21.33
CA ALA A 194 -2.38 5.77 -21.24
C ALA A 194 -2.17 4.27 -21.03
N PRO A 195 -1.12 3.67 -21.61
CA PRO A 195 -0.73 2.30 -21.27
C PRO A 195 -0.30 2.22 -19.79
N VAL A 196 -0.54 1.07 -19.16
CA VAL A 196 -0.11 0.82 -17.77
C VAL A 196 1.42 0.83 -17.67
N VAL A 197 1.95 1.50 -16.65
CA VAL A 197 3.36 1.48 -16.33
C VAL A 197 3.60 0.52 -15.17
N ARG A 198 4.47 -0.47 -15.39
CA ARG A 198 4.80 -1.52 -14.41
C ARG A 198 6.28 -1.53 -14.12
N ILE A 199 6.65 -1.46 -12.84
CA ILE A 199 8.02 -1.71 -12.37
C ILE A 199 8.00 -2.95 -11.50
N ARG A 200 8.95 -3.85 -11.75
CA ARG A 200 9.15 -5.12 -11.03
C ARG A 200 10.64 -5.35 -10.78
N ALA A 201 10.97 -6.16 -9.78
CA ALA A 201 12.29 -6.78 -9.65
C ALA A 201 12.16 -8.30 -9.50
N PRO A 202 12.02 -9.04 -10.62
CA PRO A 202 11.74 -10.49 -10.57
C PRO A 202 12.82 -11.27 -9.80
N TYR A 203 14.08 -10.83 -9.88
CA TYR A 203 15.22 -11.44 -9.19
C TYR A 203 15.64 -10.70 -7.90
N GLY A 204 14.80 -9.78 -7.44
CA GLY A 204 15.10 -8.88 -6.34
C GLY A 204 15.86 -7.63 -6.78
N PHE A 205 15.91 -6.64 -5.88
CA PHE A 205 16.57 -5.36 -6.08
C PHE A 205 17.93 -5.40 -5.38
N THR A 206 19.01 -5.18 -6.11
CA THR A 206 20.37 -5.30 -5.55
C THR A 206 20.84 -4.02 -4.89
N GLY A 207 20.33 -2.86 -5.32
CA GLY A 207 20.83 -1.55 -4.91
C GLY A 207 22.28 -1.27 -5.32
N ALA A 208 22.94 -2.21 -6.01
CA ALA A 208 24.33 -2.11 -6.41
C ALA A 208 24.46 -1.16 -7.61
N TYR A 209 25.47 -0.29 -7.59
CA TYR A 209 25.71 0.69 -8.65
C TYR A 209 26.36 0.10 -9.92
N SER A 210 26.81 -1.16 -9.88
CA SER A 210 27.46 -1.84 -11.00
C SER A 210 26.48 -2.24 -12.10
N GLU A 211 25.20 -2.44 -11.76
CA GLU A 211 24.12 -2.71 -12.72
C GLU A 211 23.28 -1.44 -12.92
N SER A 212 23.12 -1.01 -14.17
CA SER A 212 22.42 0.23 -14.49
C SER A 212 20.97 0.24 -14.02
N SER A 213 20.25 -0.89 -14.07
CA SER A 213 18.87 -0.99 -13.60
C SER A 213 18.75 -1.54 -12.17
N GLN A 214 19.84 -2.00 -11.56
CA GLN A 214 19.88 -2.57 -10.20
C GLN A 214 18.90 -3.74 -9.98
N GLY A 215 18.57 -4.49 -11.03
CA GLY A 215 17.59 -5.58 -11.03
C GLY A 215 16.15 -5.15 -11.31
N LEU A 216 15.88 -3.85 -11.43
CA LEU A 216 14.56 -3.33 -11.82
C LEU A 216 14.29 -3.56 -13.31
N ARG A 217 13.05 -3.89 -13.62
CA ARG A 217 12.51 -3.98 -14.98
C ARG A 217 11.27 -3.10 -15.07
N MET A 218 11.18 -2.32 -16.14
CA MET A 218 10.05 -1.45 -16.41
C MET A 218 9.37 -1.85 -17.72
N HIS A 219 8.04 -1.86 -17.72
CA HIS A 219 7.21 -2.05 -18.90
C HIS A 219 6.21 -0.92 -19.02
N VAL A 220 5.92 -0.51 -20.26
CA VAL A 220 4.89 0.45 -20.61
C VAL A 220 3.92 -0.25 -21.55
N GLY A 221 2.75 -0.62 -21.02
CA GLY A 221 1.89 -1.64 -21.61
C GLY A 221 2.65 -2.96 -21.68
N GLU A 222 2.73 -3.53 -22.88
CA GLU A 222 3.50 -4.75 -23.16
C GLU A 222 4.94 -4.46 -23.64
N VAL A 223 5.34 -3.19 -23.74
CA VAL A 223 6.65 -2.81 -24.27
C VAL A 223 7.68 -2.72 -23.13
N PRO A 224 8.77 -3.51 -23.16
CA PRO A 224 9.84 -3.36 -22.19
C PRO A 224 10.57 -2.03 -22.41
N ALA A 225 10.79 -1.29 -21.33
CA ALA A 225 11.53 -0.04 -21.35
C ALA A 225 12.94 -0.25 -20.78
N GLN A 226 13.94 0.39 -21.40
CA GLN A 226 15.29 0.40 -20.86
C GLN A 226 15.34 1.36 -19.68
N LEU A 227 15.71 0.87 -18.50
CA LEU A 227 15.79 1.64 -17.27
C LEU A 227 17.25 1.79 -16.81
N VAL A 228 17.67 3.02 -16.53
CA VAL A 228 19.03 3.35 -16.07
C VAL A 228 18.95 4.27 -14.84
N LEU A 229 19.57 3.85 -13.74
CA LEU A 229 19.73 4.63 -12.52
C LEU A 229 21.20 5.01 -12.37
N GLN A 230 21.48 6.30 -12.25
CA GLN A 230 22.85 6.79 -12.16
C GLN A 230 23.08 7.54 -10.84
N GLY A 231 23.66 6.84 -9.85
CA GLY A 231 24.08 7.42 -8.57
C GLY A 231 25.52 7.94 -8.58
N ARG A 232 25.84 9.01 -9.32
CA ARG A 232 27.18 9.66 -9.24
C ARG A 232 27.39 10.34 -7.88
N LYS A 233 28.65 10.53 -7.46
CA LYS A 233 28.99 11.31 -6.25
C LYS A 233 28.44 12.73 -6.28
N ARG A 234 28.55 13.42 -7.43
CA ARG A 234 27.97 14.75 -7.63
C ARG A 234 26.45 14.65 -7.83
N LYS A 235 25.66 15.16 -6.87
CA LYS A 235 24.18 15.12 -6.87
C LYS A 235 23.57 15.64 -8.17
N SER A 236 24.09 16.72 -8.74
CA SER A 236 23.59 17.31 -9.99
C SER A 236 23.83 16.46 -11.25
N LYS A 237 24.63 15.39 -11.16
CA LYS A 237 24.86 14.42 -12.25
C LYS A 237 24.07 13.13 -12.04
N ARG A 238 23.25 13.05 -11.00
CA ARG A 238 22.37 11.90 -10.77
C ARG A 238 21.10 12.04 -11.59
N TYR A 239 20.66 10.94 -12.17
CA TYR A 239 19.42 10.87 -12.93
C TYR A 239 18.85 9.46 -12.91
N VAL A 240 17.56 9.37 -13.22
CA VAL A 240 16.91 8.12 -13.63
C VAL A 240 16.41 8.32 -15.04
N GLU A 241 16.66 7.36 -15.91
CA GLU A 241 16.29 7.42 -17.31
C GLU A 241 15.49 6.18 -17.69
N VAL A 242 14.43 6.41 -18.45
CA VAL A 242 13.62 5.38 -19.07
C VAL A 242 13.54 5.67 -20.56
N SER A 243 13.89 4.68 -21.38
CA SER A 243 13.84 4.81 -22.84
C SER A 243 12.94 3.74 -23.44
N LEU A 244 12.02 4.19 -24.29
CA LEU A 244 11.24 3.39 -25.23
C LEU A 244 11.74 3.69 -26.65
N PRO A 245 11.40 2.87 -27.65
CA PRO A 245 11.66 3.22 -29.05
C PRO A 245 11.10 4.61 -29.39
N GLY A 246 11.98 5.57 -29.68
CA GLY A 246 11.63 6.92 -30.09
C GLY A 246 11.20 7.89 -28.98
N GLN A 247 11.23 7.49 -27.70
CA GLN A 247 10.84 8.37 -26.58
C GLN A 247 11.73 8.13 -25.36
N ARG A 248 12.15 9.21 -24.70
CA ARG A 248 13.03 9.13 -23.54
C ARG A 248 12.55 10.03 -22.41
N TRP A 249 12.37 9.45 -21.23
CA TRP A 249 12.08 10.19 -19.99
C TRP A 249 13.31 10.22 -19.09
N VAL A 250 13.65 11.41 -18.58
CA VAL A 250 14.78 11.60 -17.68
C VAL A 250 14.34 12.40 -16.45
N LEU A 251 14.44 11.79 -15.28
CA LEU A 251 14.27 12.45 -13.99
C LEU A 251 15.60 13.06 -13.56
N LYS A 252 15.65 14.39 -13.46
CA LYS A 252 16.81 15.14 -13.00
C LYS A 252 16.49 15.90 -11.74
N ARG A 253 17.49 16.08 -10.89
CA ARG A 253 17.39 16.92 -9.70
C ARG A 253 17.13 18.37 -10.11
N GLU A 254 16.09 18.98 -9.56
CA GLU A 254 15.85 20.43 -9.66
C GLU A 254 16.48 21.12 -8.43
N ASN A 255 16.06 20.73 -7.22
CA ASN A 255 16.61 21.23 -5.97
C ASN A 255 16.75 20.10 -4.92
N ALA A 256 16.87 20.43 -3.63
CA ALA A 256 17.09 19.45 -2.57
C ALA A 256 15.91 18.49 -2.39
N ASP A 257 14.69 18.96 -2.68
CA ASP A 257 13.44 18.27 -2.38
C ASP A 257 12.60 17.97 -3.62
N SER A 258 12.97 18.49 -4.79
CA SER A 258 12.23 18.30 -6.02
C SER A 258 13.08 17.80 -7.19
N SER A 259 12.41 17.22 -8.16
CA SER A 259 13.01 16.72 -9.40
C SER A 259 12.09 16.99 -10.57
N ARG A 260 12.70 17.31 -11.70
CA ARG A 260 11.99 17.59 -12.95
C ARG A 260 12.06 16.36 -13.83
N LEU A 261 10.92 15.92 -14.32
CA LEU A 261 10.82 14.90 -15.35
C LEU A 261 10.85 15.59 -16.71
N LEU A 262 11.76 15.15 -17.57
CA LEU A 262 11.89 15.62 -18.94
C LEU A 262 11.50 14.49 -19.90
N ARG A 263 10.74 14.79 -20.95
CA ARG A 263 10.59 13.91 -22.12
C ARG A 263 11.34 14.54 -23.29
N ASP A 264 12.33 13.84 -23.83
CA ASP A 264 13.16 14.31 -24.94
C ASP A 264 13.69 15.75 -24.70
N ASP A 265 14.25 15.94 -23.50
CA ASP A 265 14.76 17.21 -22.95
C ASP A 265 13.73 18.33 -22.72
N ARG A 266 12.43 18.08 -22.93
CA ARG A 266 11.35 19.01 -22.60
C ARG A 266 10.76 18.72 -21.22
N PRO A 267 10.56 19.71 -20.35
CA PRO A 267 9.85 19.51 -19.08
C PRO A 267 8.43 19.01 -19.29
N VAL A 268 8.06 17.96 -18.54
CA VAL A 268 6.70 17.39 -18.56
C VAL A 268 6.07 17.29 -17.17
N ALA A 269 6.87 17.27 -16.11
CA ALA A 269 6.36 17.32 -14.75
C ALA A 269 7.40 17.79 -13.72
N LEU A 270 6.92 18.39 -12.62
CA LEU A 270 7.70 18.65 -11.41
C LEU A 270 7.21 17.74 -10.27
N LEU A 271 8.13 16.93 -9.74
CA LEU A 271 7.88 15.98 -8.66
C LEU A 271 8.48 16.55 -7.37
N VAL A 272 7.69 16.63 -6.31
CA VAL A 272 8.10 17.26 -5.05
C VAL A 272 8.01 16.25 -3.91
N ARG A 273 9.06 16.15 -3.10
CA ARG A 273 9.04 15.36 -1.87
C ARG A 273 7.96 15.91 -0.93
N PRO A 274 7.10 15.06 -0.33
CA PRO A 274 6.15 15.53 0.69
C PRO A 274 6.88 16.21 1.84
N GLU A 275 6.42 17.39 2.24
CA GLU A 275 6.99 18.13 3.37
C GLU A 275 6.55 17.51 4.70
N GLY A 276 7.50 16.99 5.47
CA GLY A 276 7.28 16.55 6.85
C GLY A 276 6.25 15.42 7.05
N PRO A 277 5.84 15.18 8.31
CA PRO A 277 4.76 14.26 8.62
C PRO A 277 3.43 14.86 8.13
N VAL A 278 2.94 14.39 6.98
CA VAL A 278 1.59 14.75 6.50
C VAL A 278 0.57 14.03 7.35
N GLU A 279 -0.45 14.71 7.87
CA GLU A 279 -1.54 14.05 8.56
C GLU A 279 -2.39 13.26 7.55
N PRO A 280 -2.76 11.99 7.83
CA PRO A 280 -3.69 11.27 6.97
C PRO A 280 -5.00 12.04 6.82
N GLU A 281 -5.62 11.95 5.64
CA GLU A 281 -7.01 12.38 5.49
C GLU A 281 -7.89 11.66 6.54
N PRO A 282 -8.89 12.33 7.14
CA PRO A 282 -9.76 11.71 8.12
C PRO A 282 -10.37 10.40 7.59
N GLY A 283 -10.17 9.31 8.33
CA GLY A 283 -10.64 7.96 7.94
C GLY A 283 -9.73 7.22 6.96
N SER A 284 -8.63 7.80 6.51
CA SER A 284 -7.60 7.14 5.71
C SER A 284 -6.44 6.67 6.59
N VAL A 285 -5.93 5.47 6.31
CA VAL A 285 -4.68 4.96 6.91
C VAL A 285 -3.50 4.99 5.92
N LEU A 286 -3.75 5.42 4.67
CA LEU A 286 -2.77 5.43 3.59
C LEU A 286 -1.98 6.75 3.59
N ARG A 287 -0.67 6.64 3.35
CA ARG A 287 0.18 7.80 3.05
C ARG A 287 -0.20 8.41 1.70
N PRO A 288 -0.27 9.75 1.60
CA PRO A 288 -0.58 10.43 0.36
C PRO A 288 0.45 10.09 -0.71
N LEU A 289 0.03 10.22 -1.97
CA LEU A 289 0.96 10.17 -3.08
C LEU A 289 1.86 11.39 -3.08
N THR A 290 3.04 11.21 -3.64
CA THR A 290 4.00 12.29 -3.89
C THR A 290 3.34 13.34 -4.79
N PRO A 291 3.38 14.63 -4.42
CA PRO A 291 2.90 15.70 -5.29
C PRO A 291 3.59 15.67 -6.66
N VAL A 292 2.78 15.60 -7.71
CA VAL A 292 3.21 15.65 -9.12
C VAL A 292 2.46 16.78 -9.79
N HIS A 293 3.18 17.77 -10.29
CA HIS A 293 2.63 18.86 -11.10
C HIS A 293 2.90 18.53 -12.56
N CYS A 294 1.88 18.07 -13.28
CA CYS A 294 1.98 17.79 -14.71
C CYS A 294 2.02 19.09 -15.50
N GLU A 295 3.07 19.28 -16.31
CA GLU A 295 3.24 20.41 -17.22
C GLU A 295 2.82 20.04 -18.65
N SER A 296 2.81 18.73 -18.96
CA SER A 296 2.30 18.16 -20.20
C SER A 296 0.82 17.76 -20.07
N GLY A 297 0.05 17.92 -21.15
CA GLY A 297 -1.32 17.39 -21.26
C GLY A 297 -1.38 15.93 -21.70
N ASP A 298 -0.24 15.31 -22.00
CA ASP A 298 -0.16 13.91 -22.44
C ASP A 298 -0.44 12.95 -21.27
N PRO A 299 -1.44 12.06 -21.36
CA PRO A 299 -1.74 11.06 -20.34
C PRO A 299 -0.55 10.14 -20.00
N LEU A 300 0.28 9.80 -20.98
CA LEU A 300 1.45 8.95 -20.75
C LEU A 300 2.50 9.66 -19.90
N ASP A 301 2.76 10.94 -20.13
CA ASP A 301 3.69 11.73 -19.32
C ASP A 301 3.26 11.79 -17.85
N ALA A 302 1.96 11.91 -17.61
CA ALA A 302 1.41 11.93 -16.25
C ALA A 302 1.54 10.57 -15.54
N VAL A 303 1.22 9.47 -16.23
CA VAL A 303 1.42 8.10 -15.70
C VAL A 303 2.90 7.83 -15.43
N MET A 304 3.78 8.25 -16.34
CA MET A 304 5.23 8.16 -16.16
C MET A 304 5.68 8.97 -14.94
N ALA A 305 5.22 10.22 -14.78
CA ALA A 305 5.56 11.04 -13.63
C ALA A 305 5.18 10.40 -12.30
N HIS A 306 3.98 9.82 -12.20
CA HIS A 306 3.57 9.09 -11.00
C HIS A 306 4.37 7.79 -10.78
N ALA A 307 4.73 7.07 -11.84
CA ALA A 307 5.59 5.89 -11.73
C ALA A 307 6.99 6.25 -11.20
N PHE A 308 7.59 7.32 -11.72
CA PHE A 308 8.88 7.81 -11.23
C PHE A 308 8.79 8.28 -9.78
N ALA A 309 7.75 9.05 -9.44
CA ALA A 309 7.53 9.52 -8.08
C ALA A 309 7.34 8.38 -7.08
N ALA A 310 6.63 7.32 -7.48
CA ALA A 310 6.42 6.15 -6.64
C ALA A 310 7.70 5.32 -6.48
N ALA A 311 8.51 5.15 -7.53
CA ALA A 311 9.62 4.19 -7.53
C ALA A 311 10.98 4.77 -7.16
N PHE A 312 11.25 6.06 -7.41
CA PHE A 312 12.60 6.64 -7.30
C PHE A 312 12.67 7.79 -6.29
N GLY A 313 13.87 8.01 -5.76
CA GLY A 313 14.16 9.13 -4.88
C GLY A 313 14.08 10.47 -5.63
N LEU A 314 13.71 11.52 -4.91
CA LEU A 314 13.62 12.89 -5.44
C LEU A 314 14.63 13.82 -4.76
N GLY A 315 14.97 14.88 -5.48
CA GLY A 315 15.87 15.94 -5.05
C GLY A 315 17.28 15.40 -4.85
N ASP A 316 17.82 15.53 -3.64
CA ASP A 316 19.15 15.02 -3.30
C ASP A 316 19.29 13.48 -3.40
N THR A 317 18.17 12.77 -3.39
CA THR A 317 18.11 11.30 -3.53
C THR A 317 17.82 10.83 -4.97
N THR A 318 17.71 11.76 -5.93
CA THR A 318 17.55 11.42 -7.36
C THR A 318 18.63 10.42 -7.80
N GLY A 319 18.23 9.44 -8.63
CA GLY A 319 19.11 8.38 -9.09
C GLY A 319 19.19 7.16 -8.17
N ARG A 320 18.41 7.14 -7.08
CA ARG A 320 18.22 5.97 -6.21
C ARG A 320 16.79 5.44 -6.34
N ALA A 321 16.58 4.13 -6.14
CA ALA A 321 15.24 3.56 -6.03
C ALA A 321 14.74 3.59 -4.58
N ARG A 322 13.42 3.72 -4.40
CA ARG A 322 12.72 3.70 -3.09
C ARG A 322 12.33 2.29 -2.68
N PHE A 323 13.23 1.33 -2.90
CA PHE A 323 13.07 -0.06 -2.52
C PHE A 323 14.23 -0.50 -1.65
N ARG A 324 13.98 -1.44 -0.74
CA ARG A 324 15.04 -2.02 0.08
C ARG A 324 15.83 -3.02 -0.75
N ALA A 325 17.16 -2.93 -0.70
CA ALA A 325 18.03 -3.91 -1.33
C ALA A 325 17.76 -5.29 -0.71
N ARG A 326 17.35 -6.24 -1.55
CA ARG A 326 17.09 -7.62 -1.18
C ARG A 326 17.32 -8.52 -2.38
N LYS A 327 18.30 -9.42 -2.26
CA LYS A 327 18.46 -10.52 -3.22
C LYS A 327 17.32 -11.51 -3.03
N ARG A 328 16.64 -11.88 -4.11
CA ARG A 328 15.64 -12.94 -4.09
C ARG A 328 16.31 -14.23 -4.57
N ARG A 329 16.11 -15.33 -3.83
CA ARG A 329 16.74 -16.64 -4.12
C ARG A 329 16.00 -17.46 -5.18
N THR A 330 14.94 -16.94 -5.79
CA THR A 330 14.05 -17.73 -6.65
C THR A 330 14.37 -17.51 -8.14
N ASP A 331 14.70 -18.60 -8.83
CA ASP A 331 15.03 -18.66 -10.27
C ASP A 331 13.83 -18.54 -11.23
N SER A 332 12.61 -18.43 -10.70
CA SER A 332 11.42 -18.24 -11.54
C SER A 332 11.35 -16.78 -12.00
N GLY A 333 11.78 -16.50 -13.23
CA GLY A 333 11.73 -15.16 -13.86
C GLY A 333 10.35 -14.56 -14.12
N GLY A 334 9.33 -14.95 -13.34
CA GLY A 334 7.95 -14.48 -13.39
C GLY A 334 7.65 -13.29 -12.48
N GLU A 335 6.36 -12.96 -12.36
CA GLU A 335 5.86 -11.90 -11.47
C GLU A 335 6.31 -12.15 -10.01
N PRO A 336 6.78 -11.12 -9.28
CA PRO A 336 7.05 -11.24 -7.86
C PRO A 336 5.73 -11.55 -7.12
N VAL A 337 5.57 -12.79 -6.66
CA VAL A 337 4.43 -13.23 -5.83
C VAL A 337 4.95 -13.77 -4.50
N ALA A 338 4.27 -13.55 -3.38
CA ALA A 338 4.66 -14.18 -2.13
C ALA A 338 4.47 -15.70 -2.21
N VAL A 339 5.44 -16.47 -1.72
CA VAL A 339 5.32 -17.92 -1.58
C VAL A 339 4.61 -18.29 -0.28
N ASP A 340 4.13 -19.52 -0.17
CA ASP A 340 3.39 -20.01 1.01
C ASP A 340 4.14 -19.78 2.35
N GLU A 341 5.47 -19.79 2.34
CA GLU A 341 6.31 -19.48 3.52
C GLU A 341 6.08 -18.08 4.13
N TRP A 342 5.46 -17.17 3.37
CA TRP A 342 5.12 -15.82 3.83
C TRP A 342 3.68 -15.71 4.35
N TRP A 343 2.86 -16.76 4.20
CA TRP A 343 1.44 -16.68 4.52
C TRP A 343 1.20 -16.30 5.99
N ASP A 344 1.93 -16.92 6.92
CA ASP A 344 1.84 -16.68 8.37
C ASP A 344 2.84 -15.64 8.90
N ARG A 345 3.56 -14.94 8.01
CA ARG A 345 4.53 -13.92 8.40
C ARG A 345 3.95 -12.51 8.27
N PRO A 346 4.36 -11.57 9.14
CA PRO A 346 4.05 -10.17 8.93
C PRO A 346 4.54 -9.71 7.55
N TRP A 347 3.64 -9.03 6.84
CA TRP A 347 3.90 -8.44 5.54
C TRP A 347 3.66 -6.93 5.62
N PHE A 348 4.73 -6.15 5.53
CA PHE A 348 4.66 -4.69 5.63
C PHE A 348 4.69 -4.07 4.24
N SER A 349 3.63 -3.33 3.89
CA SER A 349 3.57 -2.63 2.60
C SER A 349 4.35 -1.31 2.61
N ASN A 350 4.63 -0.74 3.79
CA ASN A 350 5.30 0.56 4.01
C ASN A 350 4.59 1.73 3.30
N ILE A 351 3.26 1.67 3.18
CA ILE A 351 2.44 2.74 2.60
C ILE A 351 1.42 3.33 3.57
N GLY A 352 1.38 2.87 4.82
CA GLY A 352 0.52 3.41 5.87
C GLY A 352 1.27 4.34 6.84
N PHE A 353 0.54 5.09 7.66
CA PHE A 353 1.15 6.01 8.64
C PHE A 353 1.59 5.32 9.94
N GLY A 354 0.88 4.28 10.36
CA GLY A 354 1.12 3.64 11.65
C GLY A 354 2.31 2.67 11.64
N SER A 355 2.89 2.43 12.81
CA SER A 355 3.86 1.35 13.03
C SER A 355 3.33 -0.05 12.66
N ASP A 356 2.03 -0.15 12.46
CA ASP A 356 1.44 -1.38 11.95
C ASP A 356 1.75 -1.67 10.50
N ASP A 357 1.87 -0.65 9.67
CA ASP A 357 2.04 -0.79 8.23
C ASP A 357 3.50 -0.70 7.79
N ASN A 358 4.40 -0.41 8.74
CA ASN A 358 5.80 -0.12 8.48
C ASN A 358 6.71 -1.08 9.24
N GLU A 359 7.70 -1.64 8.54
CA GLU A 359 8.78 -2.39 9.17
C GLU A 359 9.70 -1.44 9.96
N SER A 360 10.31 -1.90 11.05
CA SER A 360 11.33 -1.13 11.78
C SER A 360 12.50 -0.76 10.85
N GLY A 361 12.77 0.54 10.69
CA GLY A 361 13.79 1.06 9.75
C GLY A 361 13.33 1.12 8.29
N GLY A 362 12.12 0.65 7.97
CA GLY A 362 11.50 0.73 6.65
C GLY A 362 10.68 2.00 6.50
N ALA A 363 11.32 3.17 6.45
CA ALA A 363 10.62 4.38 6.04
C ALA A 363 10.23 4.27 4.55
N ASP A 364 9.24 5.06 4.12
CA ASP A 364 8.76 5.22 2.74
C ASP A 364 9.82 5.73 1.74
N GLY A 365 11.10 5.69 2.09
CA GLY A 365 12.25 6.05 1.28
C GLY A 365 12.54 7.55 1.23
N TRP A 366 11.88 8.38 2.06
CA TRP A 366 12.12 9.83 2.12
C TRP A 366 13.18 10.28 3.14
N GLY A 367 13.66 9.36 4.00
CA GLY A 367 14.70 9.67 4.98
C GLY A 367 15.98 10.22 4.33
N SER A 368 16.68 11.09 5.07
CA SER A 368 17.97 11.68 4.71
C SER A 368 19.06 10.65 4.37
N ASP A 369 18.86 9.41 4.81
CA ASP A 369 19.88 8.37 4.85
C ASP A 369 19.60 7.28 3.81
N GLY A 370 18.99 7.63 2.66
CA GLY A 370 18.60 6.69 1.62
C GLY A 370 19.65 5.58 1.48
N GLY A 371 19.32 4.38 1.97
CA GLY A 371 20.25 3.42 2.55
C GLY A 371 21.69 3.53 2.05
N ASP A 372 22.56 4.12 2.87
CA ASP A 372 23.97 3.79 2.77
C ASP A 372 24.09 2.32 3.17
N GLY A 373 24.15 1.45 2.16
CA GLY A 373 24.73 0.12 2.33
C GLY A 373 26.17 0.34 2.77
N GLY A 374 26.39 0.28 4.08
CA GLY A 374 27.71 0.35 4.66
C GLY A 374 28.56 -0.78 4.10
N ASP A 375 29.59 -0.42 3.35
CA ASP A 375 30.79 -1.23 3.27
C ASP A 375 31.31 -1.41 4.70
N SER A 376 31.25 -2.64 5.20
CA SER A 376 32.10 -3.08 6.30
C SER A 376 32.84 -4.32 5.82
N GLY A 377 33.74 -4.09 4.86
CA GLY A 377 34.90 -4.94 4.65
C GLY A 377 35.88 -4.67 5.79
N GLY A 378 36.18 -5.71 6.54
CA GLY A 378 37.13 -5.69 7.65
C GLY A 378 37.64 -7.10 7.91
N ASP A 379 38.37 -7.64 6.94
CA ASP A 379 39.27 -8.76 7.17
C ASP A 379 40.44 -8.28 8.04
N SER A 380 40.47 -8.76 9.27
CA SER A 380 41.67 -9.02 10.08
C SER A 380 41.17 -9.88 11.24
N GLY A 381 41.38 -11.19 11.24
CA GLY A 381 42.72 -11.72 11.35
C GLY A 381 43.19 -11.62 12.80
N GLY A 382 42.61 -12.43 13.69
CA GLY A 382 43.48 -13.23 14.55
C GLY A 382 43.37 -13.18 16.07
N TRP A 383 43.43 -14.41 16.62
CA TRP A 383 44.19 -14.85 17.80
C TRP A 383 43.72 -14.41 19.20
N GLY A 384 43.42 -15.43 20.03
CA GLY A 384 43.54 -15.44 21.49
C GLY A 384 42.41 -14.72 22.25
N GLY A 385 41.94 -15.16 23.40
CA GLY A 385 42.36 -16.25 24.25
C GLY A 385 41.42 -16.34 25.46
N ASP A 386 41.46 -17.52 26.03
CA ASP A 386 40.88 -18.05 27.26
C ASP A 386 40.87 -17.11 28.49
N GLY A 387 39.98 -17.44 29.43
CA GLY A 387 40.08 -17.06 30.86
C GLY A 387 38.92 -16.17 31.33
N GLY A 388 37.95 -16.69 32.08
CA GLY A 388 37.96 -16.70 33.55
C GLY A 388 37.07 -15.55 34.05
N GLY A 389 36.04 -15.72 34.88
CA GLY A 389 35.95 -16.54 36.07
C GLY A 389 36.01 -15.62 37.29
N GLY A 390 34.86 -15.41 37.94
CA GLY A 390 34.71 -15.08 39.38
C GLY A 390 35.19 -13.71 39.88
N GLY A 391 34.40 -13.09 40.76
CA GLY A 391 34.86 -11.93 41.52
C GLY A 391 33.74 -11.15 42.19
N ASP A 392 33.32 -11.64 43.36
CA ASP A 392 32.41 -10.99 44.29
C ASP A 392 33.13 -9.83 45.04
N GLY A 393 32.36 -8.86 45.54
CA GLY A 393 32.65 -8.26 46.86
C GLY A 393 32.84 -6.74 46.95
N GLY A 394 31.93 -6.12 47.72
CA GLY A 394 32.14 -4.94 48.58
C GLY A 394 32.31 -3.59 47.88
N GLY A 395 31.79 -2.45 48.35
CA GLY A 395 31.27 -2.06 49.65
C GLY A 395 31.68 -0.60 49.91
N GLY A 396 30.78 0.20 50.48
CA GLY A 396 31.01 1.58 50.97
C GLY A 396 30.89 2.67 49.89
N GLY A 397 30.19 3.80 50.05
CA GLY A 397 29.67 4.46 51.26
C GLY A 397 30.51 5.69 51.61
N GLY A 398 29.98 6.89 51.32
CA GLY A 398 30.14 8.09 52.16
C GLY A 398 31.12 9.19 51.72
N GLY A 399 30.61 10.44 51.74
CA GLY A 399 31.32 11.73 51.89
C GLY A 399 31.99 12.26 50.61
N ASP A 400 31.74 13.47 50.11
CA ASP A 400 31.24 14.72 50.70
C ASP A 400 30.15 15.38 49.85
#